data_AF-A0AA38SB45-F1
#
_entry.id   AF-A0AA38SB45-F1
#
_cell.length_a   1.000
_cell.length_b   1.000
_cell.length_c   1.000
_cell.angle_alpha   90.00
_cell.angle_beta   90.00
_cell.angle_gamma   90.00
#
_symmetry.space_group_name_H-M   'P 1'
#
loop_
_entity.id
_entity.type
_entity.pdbx_description
1 polymer ?
#
loop_
_entity_poly.entity_id
_entity_poly.type
_entity_poly.pdbx_seq_one_letter_code
_entity_poly.pdbx_strand_id
1 'polypeptide(L)'
;MGQKINPIGFRLGTTQGHHSLWFAQPKNYSEGLQEDQKIRNYIKNYPTPRIEELQMNLQKEFNSVNRKLNIAITRIEKPYGNPNILAEFIAAN
;
A
#
# COMPACT_ATOMS: atom_id res chain seq x y z
N MET A 1 6.99 -4.49 -32.32
CA MET A 1 6.81 -3.75 -31.05
C MET A 1 7.47 -4.57 -29.95
N GLY A 2 8.44 -4.02 -29.22
CA GLY A 2 9.20 -4.76 -28.19
C GLY A 2 8.57 -4.65 -26.80
N GLN A 3 8.90 -5.60 -25.92
CA GLN A 3 8.52 -5.56 -24.51
C GLN A 3 9.30 -4.45 -23.78
N LYS A 4 8.62 -3.67 -22.96
CA LYS A 4 9.23 -2.62 -22.13
C LYS A 4 9.26 -3.06 -20.66
N ILE A 5 10.32 -2.68 -19.96
CA ILE A 5 10.49 -2.92 -18.53
C ILE A 5 9.60 -1.95 -17.75
N ASN A 6 9.10 -2.37 -16.57
CA ASN A 6 8.38 -1.48 -15.66
C ASN A 6 9.33 -0.34 -15.17
N PRO A 7 9.02 0.93 -15.44
CA PRO A 7 9.90 2.05 -15.12
C PRO A 7 10.06 2.29 -13.61
N ILE A 8 9.08 1.89 -12.79
CA ILE A 8 9.17 2.00 -11.32
C ILE A 8 10.24 1.02 -10.83
N GLY A 9 10.13 -0.25 -11.24
CA GLY A 9 11.08 -1.30 -10.88
C GLY A 9 12.50 -0.97 -11.35
N PHE A 10 12.63 -0.43 -12.56
CA PHE A 10 13.93 -0.02 -13.12
C PHE A 10 14.63 1.09 -12.31
N ARG A 11 13.88 1.92 -11.57
CA ARG A 11 14.42 3.05 -10.79
C ARG A 11 14.50 2.77 -9.28
N LEU A 12 14.13 1.57 -8.83
CA LEU A 12 14.22 1.20 -7.42
C LEU A 12 15.67 1.26 -6.93
N GLY A 13 15.89 1.90 -5.78
CA GLY A 13 17.22 2.05 -5.17
C GLY A 13 18.07 3.20 -5.74
N THR A 14 17.57 3.93 -6.75
CA THR A 14 18.24 5.12 -7.29
C THR A 14 17.42 6.39 -7.06
N THR A 15 16.33 6.55 -7.83
CA THR A 15 15.42 7.70 -7.73
C THR A 15 14.11 7.35 -7.01
N GLN A 16 13.76 6.07 -6.94
CA GLN A 16 12.54 5.59 -6.30
C GLN A 16 12.87 4.70 -5.09
N GLY A 17 12.20 4.97 -3.96
CA GLY A 17 12.29 4.18 -2.74
C GLY A 17 11.33 2.99 -2.74
N HIS A 18 11.53 2.08 -1.78
CA HIS A 18 10.61 0.95 -1.56
C HIS A 18 9.31 1.42 -0.89
N HIS A 19 8.19 0.80 -1.26
CA HIS A 19 6.89 1.06 -0.64
C HIS A 19 6.69 0.35 0.71
N SER A 20 7.48 -0.67 1.02
CA SER A 20 7.50 -1.38 2.30
C SER A 20 8.88 -1.22 2.92
N LEU A 21 8.94 -0.66 4.13
CA LEU A 21 10.18 -0.35 4.84
C LEU A 21 10.22 -1.14 6.15
N TRP A 22 10.66 -2.40 6.08
CA TRP A 22 10.83 -3.28 7.24
C TRP A 22 11.93 -4.30 6.97
N PHE A 23 12.42 -4.94 8.03
CA PHE A 23 13.44 -5.98 7.96
C PHE A 23 12.98 -7.20 8.76
N ALA A 24 13.24 -8.40 8.23
CA ALA A 24 12.96 -9.65 8.91
C ALA A 24 14.06 -10.66 8.63
N GLN A 25 14.23 -11.61 9.57
CA GLN A 25 15.08 -12.77 9.35
C GLN A 25 14.51 -13.63 8.20
N PRO A 26 15.35 -14.33 7.40
CA PRO A 26 14.88 -15.10 6.25
C PRO A 26 13.77 -16.11 6.56
N LYS A 27 13.80 -16.70 7.77
CA LYS A 27 12.76 -17.64 8.25
C LYS A 27 11.38 -16.99 8.40
N ASN A 28 11.33 -15.70 8.72
CA ASN A 28 10.10 -14.96 9.03
C ASN A 28 9.72 -13.98 7.91
N TYR A 29 10.54 -13.86 6.86
CA TYR A 29 10.30 -12.93 5.77
C TYR A 29 9.02 -13.26 5.00
N SER A 30 8.76 -14.54 4.77
CA SER A 30 7.55 -15.01 4.08
C SER A 30 6.27 -14.63 4.84
N GLU A 31 6.27 -14.77 6.15
CA GLU A 31 5.17 -14.38 7.03
C GLU A 31 4.95 -12.86 6.97
N GLY A 32 6.00 -12.06 7.13
CA GLY A 32 5.90 -10.60 7.04
C GLY A 32 5.41 -10.10 5.66
N LEU A 33 5.83 -10.75 4.58
CA LEU A 33 5.36 -10.42 3.24
C LEU A 33 3.87 -10.76 3.05
N GLN A 34 3.41 -11.89 3.59
CA GLN A 34 1.99 -12.26 3.56
C GLN A 34 1.14 -11.29 4.37
N GLU A 35 1.62 -10.85 5.54
CA GLU A 35 0.97 -9.82 6.35
C GLU A 35 0.84 -8.49 5.58
N ASP A 36 1.93 -8.00 4.97
CA ASP A 36 1.94 -6.76 4.19
C ASP A 36 0.93 -6.82 3.04
N GLN A 37 0.86 -7.96 2.33
CA GLN A 37 -0.11 -8.15 1.25
C GLN A 37 -1.56 -8.18 1.75
N LYS A 38 -1.83 -8.84 2.88
CA LYS A 38 -3.17 -8.87 3.49
C LYS A 38 -3.63 -7.46 3.86
N ILE A 39 -2.76 -6.65 4.48
CA ILE A 39 -3.05 -5.26 4.86
C ILE A 39 -3.37 -4.43 3.61
N ARG A 40 -2.53 -4.51 2.57
CA ARG A 40 -2.72 -3.77 1.32
C ARG A 40 -4.04 -4.12 0.62
N ASN A 41 -4.36 -5.40 0.56
CA ASN A 41 -5.61 -5.87 -0.04
C ASN A 41 -6.83 -5.40 0.76
N TYR A 42 -6.74 -5.47 2.09
CA TYR A 42 -7.80 -4.99 2.97
C TYR A 42 -8.09 -3.51 2.76
N ILE A 43 -7.06 -2.67 2.72
CA ILE A 43 -7.20 -1.22 2.50
C ILE A 43 -7.77 -0.94 1.10
N LYS A 44 -7.30 -1.66 0.07
CA LYS A 44 -7.74 -1.44 -1.32
C LYS A 44 -9.20 -1.84 -1.55
N ASN A 45 -9.64 -2.94 -0.96
CA ASN A 45 -10.98 -3.49 -1.18
C ASN A 45 -12.04 -2.84 -0.29
N TYR A 46 -11.66 -1.98 0.65
CA TYR A 46 -12.61 -1.37 1.57
C TYR A 46 -13.43 -0.29 0.85
N PRO A 47 -14.75 -0.46 0.70
CA PRO A 47 -15.56 0.31 -0.25
C PRO A 47 -15.97 1.71 0.26
N THR A 48 -15.58 2.11 1.47
CA THR A 48 -16.07 3.36 2.09
C THR A 48 -14.98 4.16 2.80
N PRO A 49 -14.99 5.50 2.69
CA PRO A 49 -14.00 6.39 3.31
C PRO A 49 -14.30 6.66 4.79
N ARG A 50 -14.97 5.74 5.51
CA ARG A 50 -15.16 5.92 6.96
C ARG A 50 -13.92 5.40 7.68
N ILE A 51 -12.96 6.30 7.79
CA ILE A 51 -11.61 6.09 8.35
C ILE A 51 -11.68 5.49 9.77
N GLU A 52 -12.66 5.87 10.58
CA GLU A 52 -12.87 5.36 11.94
C GLU A 52 -13.20 3.85 11.95
N GLU A 53 -14.03 3.39 11.03
CA GLU A 53 -14.41 1.98 10.91
C GLU A 53 -13.24 1.14 10.38
N LEU A 54 -12.47 1.68 9.43
CA LEU A 54 -11.22 1.09 8.96
C LEU A 54 -10.21 0.90 10.08
N GLN A 55 -9.99 1.93 10.90
CA GLN A 55 -9.07 1.87 12.04
C GLN A 55 -9.53 0.83 13.08
N MET A 56 -10.83 0.80 13.42
CA MET A 56 -11.37 -0.21 14.34
C MET A 56 -11.24 -1.63 13.80
N ASN A 57 -11.52 -1.86 12.52
CA ASN A 57 -11.52 -3.21 11.95
C ASN A 57 -10.10 -3.73 11.70
N LEU A 58 -9.17 -2.87 11.27
CA LEU A 58 -7.74 -3.21 11.22
C LEU A 58 -7.21 -3.52 12.63
N GLN A 59 -7.54 -2.71 13.64
CA GLN A 59 -7.07 -2.98 15.00
C GLN A 59 -7.64 -4.31 15.54
N LYS A 60 -8.88 -4.69 15.18
CA LYS A 60 -9.49 -5.96 15.59
C LYS A 60 -8.85 -7.18 14.91
N GLU A 61 -8.65 -7.13 13.59
CA GLU A 61 -8.05 -8.23 12.81
C GLU A 61 -6.56 -8.44 13.17
N PHE A 62 -5.83 -7.34 13.42
CA PHE A 62 -4.39 -7.40 13.73
C PHE A 62 -4.07 -7.42 15.25
N ASN A 63 -5.08 -7.29 16.13
CA ASN A 63 -4.91 -7.43 17.59
C ASN A 63 -4.45 -8.84 18.00
N SER A 64 -4.64 -9.85 17.15
CA SER A 64 -4.13 -11.21 17.37
C SER A 64 -2.58 -11.27 17.34
N VAL A 65 -1.90 -10.30 16.73
CA VAL A 65 -0.44 -10.33 16.48
C VAL A 65 0.36 -9.50 17.49
N ASN A 66 -0.25 -8.94 18.55
CA ASN A 66 0.43 -8.07 19.54
C ASN A 66 1.20 -6.88 18.91
N ARG A 67 0.79 -6.39 17.74
CA ARG A 67 1.40 -5.22 17.08
C ARG A 67 0.38 -4.07 17.01
N LYS A 68 0.80 -2.89 17.46
CA LYS A 68 0.02 -1.66 17.33
C LYS A 68 0.21 -1.10 15.92
N LEU A 69 -0.88 -0.90 15.18
CA LEU A 69 -0.86 -0.25 13.87
C LEU A 69 -1.01 1.26 14.04
N ASN A 70 -0.11 2.03 13.43
CA ASN A 70 -0.20 3.49 13.35
C ASN A 70 -0.46 3.87 11.89
N ILE A 71 -1.56 4.58 11.63
CA ILE A 71 -1.97 4.99 10.28
C ILE A 71 -1.95 6.52 10.21
N ALA A 72 -1.28 7.06 9.19
CA ALA A 72 -1.25 8.49 8.91
C ALA A 72 -1.84 8.75 7.51
N ILE A 73 -2.67 9.78 7.40
CA ILE A 73 -3.30 10.18 6.15
C ILE A 73 -2.70 11.50 5.71
N THR A 74 -2.14 11.52 4.49
CA THR A 74 -1.55 12.72 3.91
C THR A 74 -2.42 13.22 2.77
N ARG A 75 -2.78 14.51 2.81
CA ARG A 75 -3.48 15.15 1.69
C ARG A 75 -2.53 15.35 0.52
N ILE A 76 -2.97 14.99 -0.69
CA ILE A 76 -2.23 15.26 -1.94
C ILE A 76 -2.65 16.64 -2.44
N GLU A 77 -1.71 17.59 -2.54
CA GLU A 77 -2.00 18.97 -2.95
C GLU A 77 -2.43 19.08 -4.42
N LYS A 78 -1.78 18.31 -5.31
CA LYS A 78 -2.04 18.31 -6.76
C LYS A 78 -2.52 16.92 -7.21
N PRO A 79 -3.82 16.59 -7.10
CA PRO A 79 -4.33 15.24 -7.33
C PRO A 79 -4.10 14.74 -8.76
N TYR A 80 -4.32 15.58 -9.77
CA TYR A 80 -4.09 15.23 -11.18
C TYR A 80 -2.61 15.13 -11.58
N GLY A 81 -1.69 15.56 -10.71
CA GLY A 81 -0.26 15.31 -10.89
C GLY A 81 0.14 13.86 -10.57
N ASN A 82 -0.73 13.10 -9.92
CA ASN A 82 -0.50 11.69 -9.61
C ASN A 82 -1.01 10.80 -10.75
N PRO A 83 -0.15 10.00 -11.41
CA PRO A 83 -0.55 9.15 -12.53
C PRO A 83 -1.64 8.14 -12.20
N ASN A 84 -1.67 7.60 -10.97
CA ASN A 84 -2.66 6.60 -10.58
C ASN A 84 -4.05 7.21 -10.45
N ILE A 85 -4.16 8.38 -9.80
CA ILE A 85 -5.42 9.10 -9.65
C ILE A 85 -5.96 9.51 -11.03
N LEU A 86 -5.09 10.03 -11.90
CA LEU A 86 -5.47 10.39 -13.27
C LEU A 86 -5.93 9.17 -14.08
N ALA A 87 -5.25 8.02 -13.94
CA ALA A 87 -5.63 6.79 -14.63
C ALA A 87 -6.98 6.25 -14.15
N GLU A 88 -7.26 6.26 -12.84
CA GLU A 88 -8.56 5.87 -12.29
C GLU A 88 -9.69 6.78 -12.79
N PHE A 89 -9.45 8.10 -12.83
CA PHE A 89 -10.41 9.05 -13.37
C PHE A 89 -10.72 8.80 -14.86
N ILE A 90 -9.70 8.52 -15.67
CA ILE A 90 -9.88 8.19 -17.09
C ILE A 90 -10.63 6.86 -17.25
N ALA A 91 -10.34 5.87 -16.41
CA ALA A 91 -10.99 4.55 -16.46
C ALA A 91 -12.46 4.55 -16.01
N ALA A 92 -12.88 5.54 -15.22
CA ALA A 92 -14.25 5.69 -14.75
C ALA A 92 -15.18 6.42 -15.75
N ASN A 93 -14.61 7.11 -16.74
CA ASN A 93 -15.33 7.76 -17.84
C ASN A 93 -15.44 6.83 -19.06
#